data_AF-A0A7Y1T2X0-F1
#
_entry.id   AF-A0A7Y1T2X0-F1
#
_cell.length_a   1.000
_cell.length_b   1.000
_cell.length_c   1.000
_cell.angle_alpha   90.00
_cell.angle_beta   90.00
_cell.angle_gamma   90.00
#
_symmetry.space_group_name_H-M   'P 1'
#
loop_
_entity.id
_entity.type
_entity.pdbx_description
1 polymer ?
#
loop_
_entity_poly.entity_id
_entity_poly.type
_entity_poly.pdbx_seq_one_letter_code
_entity_poly.pdbx_strand_id
1 'polypeptide(L)' 'MKNRLIGSIILCLCMLSGFADTDKYRIILTDDPATTITIAWNQGALGINPVVYYDVTDHGTDHT' A
#
# COMPACT_ATOMS: atom_id res chain seq x y z
N MET A 1 11.14 17.98 33.66
CA MET A 1 9.95 17.21 33.22
C MET A 1 9.64 17.44 31.74
N LYS A 2 9.60 18.68 31.25
CA LYS A 2 9.31 19.05 29.84
C LYS A 2 10.15 18.29 28.79
N ASN A 3 11.46 18.17 29.00
CA ASN A 3 12.36 17.47 28.06
C ASN A 3 12.13 15.95 28.00
N ARG A 4 11.65 15.34 29.09
CA ARG A 4 11.31 13.91 29.12
C ARG A 4 10.00 13.63 28.38
N LEU A 5 9.04 14.56 28.48
CA LEU A 5 7.77 14.49 27.76
C LEU A 5 7.96 14.64 26.24
N ILE A 6 8.81 15.56 25.80
CA ILE A 6 9.13 15.76 24.37
C ILE A 6 9.74 14.49 23.76
N GLY A 7 10.68 13.84 24.47
CA GLY A 7 11.27 12.58 24.01
C GLY A 7 10.24 11.45 23.85
N SER A 8 9.29 11.34 24.79
CA SER A 8 8.20 10.37 24.69
C SER A 8 7.24 10.65 23.53
N ILE A 9 6.96 11.91 23.22
CA ILE A 9 6.11 12.31 22.08
C ILE A 9 6.79 11.97 20.75
N ILE A 10 8.09 12.26 20.61
CA ILE A 10 8.86 11.95 19.41
C ILE A 10 8.91 10.44 19.17
N LEU A 11 9.16 9.64 20.22
CA LEU A 11 9.16 8.18 20.11
C LEU A 11 7.79 7.63 19.66
N CYS A 12 6.70 8.21 20.14
CA CYS A 12 5.33 7.82 19.75
C CYS A 12 5.04 8.15 18.27
N LEU A 13 5.48 9.33 17.81
CA LEU A 13 5.31 9.76 16.41
C LEU A 13 6.09 8.87 15.42
N CYS A 14 7.26 8.38 15.79
CA CYS A 14 8.05 7.46 14.95
C CYS A 14 7.38 6.08 14.74
N MET A 15 6.45 5.67 15.60
CA MET A 15 5.71 4.40 15.42
C MET A 15 4.56 4.51 14.42
N LEU A 16 4.20 5.72 13.97
CA LEU A 16 3.11 5.94 13.00
C LEU A 16 3.58 5.85 11.54
N SER A 17 4.88 5.79 11.28
CA SER A 17 5.43 5.65 9.93
C SER A 17 5.71 4.18 9.62
N GLY A 18 4.68 3.41 9.31
CA GLY A 18 4.89 2.10 8.69
C GLY A 18 4.46 2.11 7.23
N PHE A 19 5.18 1.35 6.42
CA PHE A 19 4.91 1.23 5.00
C PHE A 19 3.65 0.40 4.78
N ALA A 20 2.83 0.82 3.82
CA ALA A 20 1.73 0.02 3.34
C ALA A 20 2.30 -1.22 2.64
N ASP A 21 2.17 -2.37 3.29
CA ASP A 21 2.55 -3.66 2.73
C ASP A 21 1.36 -4.26 1.98
N THR A 22 1.64 -5.03 0.93
CA THR A 22 0.62 -5.67 0.10
C THR A 22 1.11 -7.06 -0.28
N ASP A 23 0.26 -8.07 -0.10
CA ASP A 23 0.60 -9.44 -0.48
C ASP A 23 -0.55 -10.14 -1.22
N LYS A 24 -0.22 -11.27 -1.85
CA LYS A 24 -1.19 -12.22 -2.47
C LYS A 24 -2.17 -11.55 -3.43
N TYR A 25 -1.61 -11.09 -4.54
CA TYR A 25 -2.35 -10.55 -5.68
C TYR A 25 -3.17 -11.63 -6.39
N ARG A 26 -4.34 -11.23 -6.86
CA ARG A 26 -5.33 -12.08 -7.53
C ARG A 26 -5.96 -11.31 -8.68
N ILE A 27 -6.15 -12.02 -9.79
CA ILE A 27 -6.94 -11.57 -10.94
C ILE A 27 -8.30 -12.28 -10.88
N ILE A 28 -9.37 -11.52 -11.02
CA ILE A 28 -10.74 -12.04 -11.02
C ILE A 28 -11.43 -11.52 -12.29
N LEU A 29 -11.98 -12.45 -13.08
CA LEU A 29 -12.69 -12.15 -14.32
C LEU A 29 -14.18 -12.36 -14.06
N THR A 30 -14.93 -11.26 -13.95
CA THR A 30 -16.39 -11.28 -13.68
C THR A 30 -17.23 -10.77 -14.84
N ASP A 31 -16.61 -10.08 -15.80
CA ASP A 31 -17.25 -9.49 -16.99
C ASP A 31 -16.39 -9.83 -18.23
N ASP A 32 -16.59 -9.15 -19.36
CA ASP A 32 -15.81 -9.33 -20.58
C ASP A 32 -14.30 -9.20 -20.29
N PRO A 33 -13.53 -10.31 -20.38
CA PRO A 33 -12.13 -10.34 -20.01
C PRO A 33 -11.23 -9.58 -21.00
N ALA A 34 -11.75 -9.18 -22.16
CA ALA A 34 -11.01 -8.36 -23.11
C ALA A 34 -10.97 -6.88 -22.72
N THR A 35 -11.88 -6.42 -21.85
CA THR A 35 -12.03 -5.00 -21.50
C THR A 35 -11.99 -4.71 -20.01
N THR A 36 -12.33 -5.70 -19.17
CA THR A 36 -12.49 -5.49 -17.73
C THR A 36 -11.81 -6.61 -16.93
N ILE A 37 -10.98 -6.22 -15.96
CA ILE A 37 -10.32 -7.11 -15.02
C ILE A 37 -10.47 -6.53 -13.61
N THR A 38 -10.79 -7.38 -12.63
CA THR A 38 -10.74 -7.00 -11.21
C THR A 38 -9.43 -7.48 -10.59
N ILE A 39 -8.71 -6.58 -9.93
CA ILE A 39 -7.47 -6.88 -9.20
C ILE A 39 -7.75 -6.80 -7.70
N ALA A 40 -7.38 -7.85 -6.97
CA ALA A 40 -7.52 -7.94 -5.52
C ALA A 40 -6.19 -8.34 -4.88
N TRP A 41 -5.94 -7.87 -3.66
CA TRP A 41 -4.76 -8.22 -2.86
C TRP A 41 -5.12 -8.14 -1.37
N ASN A 42 -4.22 -8.62 -0.52
CA ASN A 42 -4.33 -8.38 0.91
C ASN A 42 -3.64 -7.06 1.25
N GLN A 43 -4.40 -6.14 1.84
CA GLN A 43 -3.88 -4.87 2.32
C GLN A 43 -3.30 -5.04 3.74
N GLY A 44 -2.02 -4.72 3.90
CA GLY A 44 -1.36 -4.62 5.20
C GLY A 44 -1.93 -3.45 6.04
N ALA A 45 -1.70 -3.50 7.35
CA ALA A 45 -2.40 -2.71 8.37
C ALA A 45 -2.28 -1.17 8.26
N LEU A 46 -1.44 -0.64 7.37
CA LEU A 46 -1.16 0.79 7.24
C LEU A 46 -1.48 1.37 5.85
N GLY A 47 -2.06 0.59 4.94
CA GLY A 47 -2.50 1.10 3.64
C GLY A 47 -3.86 1.77 3.72
N ILE A 48 -3.91 3.07 3.44
CA ILE A 48 -5.15 3.83 3.24
C ILE A 48 -5.27 4.21 1.76
N ASN A 49 -6.49 4.18 1.21
CA ASN A 49 -6.79 4.53 -0.19
C ASN A 49 -6.01 3.70 -1.23
N PRO A 50 -6.33 2.42 -1.39
CA PRO A 50 -5.68 1.57 -2.39
C PRO A 50 -5.89 2.10 -3.82
N VAL A 51 -4.81 2.19 -4.59
CA VAL A 51 -4.84 2.62 -6.01
C VAL A 51 -4.05 1.63 -6.85
N VAL A 52 -4.61 1.23 -7.99
CA VAL A 52 -3.90 0.45 -9.01
C VAL A 52 -3.43 1.39 -10.10
N TYR A 53 -2.12 1.40 -10.34
CA TYR A 53 -1.52 2.07 -11.50
C TYR A 53 -1.26 1.03 -12.58
N TYR A 54 -1.75 1.27 -13.78
CA TYR A 54 -1.57 0.38 -14.93
C TYR A 54 -1.46 1.19 -16.21
N ASP A 55 -0.75 0.65 -17.20
CA ASP A 55 -0.58 1.23 -18.53
C ASP A 55 -0.36 0.08 -19.53
N VAL A 56 -0.46 0.38 -20.82
CA VAL A 56 -0.11 -0.54 -21.91
C VAL A 56 1.41 -0.63 -22.13
N THR A 57 2.18 0.32 -21.58
CA THR A 57 3.64 0.37 -21.67
C THR A 57 4.27 0.12 -20.30
N ASP A 58 5.32 -0.70 -20.25
CA ASP A 58 6.12 -0.89 -19.04
C ASP A 58 7.06 0.31 -18.84
N HIS A 59 7.01 0.93 -17.66
CA HIS A 59 7.82 2.09 -17.28
C HIS A 59 9.04 1.72 -16.41
N GLY A 60 9.31 0.42 -16.19
CA GLY A 60 10.55 -0.07 -15.59
C GLY A 60 10.74 0.29 -14.11
N THR A 61 9.65 0.40 -13.34
CA THR A 61 9.72 0.62 -11.88
C THR A 61 9.60 -0.72 -11.16
N ASP A 62 10.61 -1.58 -11.33
CA ASP A 62 10.63 -2.87 -10.66
C ASP A 62 10.91 -2.66 -9.17
N HIS A 63 9.91 -2.96 -8.33
CA HIS A 63 10.08 -2.99 -6.89
C HIS A 63 10.67 -4.35 -6.50
N THR A 64 11.96 -4.37 -6.12
CA THR A 64 12.67 -5.55 -5.57
C THR A 64 12.33 -5.83 -4.12
#